data_AF-A0A8J6PG82-F1
#
_entry.id   AF-A0A8J6PG82-F1
#
_cell.length_a   1.000
_cell.length_b   1.000
_cell.length_c   1.000
_cell.angle_alpha   90.00
_cell.angle_beta   90.00
_cell.angle_gamma   90.00
#
_symmetry.space_group_name_H-M   'P 1'
#
loop_
_entity.id
_entity.type
_entity.pdbx_description
1 polymer ?
#
loop_
_entity_poly.entity_id
_entity_poly.type
_entity_poly.pdbx_seq_one_letter_code
_entity_poly.pdbx_strand_id
1 'polypeptide(L)' 'MSFKELLIAAKTEPKAQMEVIELYQPLITKLSVVSDEFDEDLYQDLILAAIKCIKNFKI' A
#
# COMPACT_ATOMS: atom_id res chain seq x y z
N MET A 1 -12.64 7.52 -11.81
CA MET A 1 -11.26 7.99 -11.60
C MET A 1 -10.33 6.97 -12.20
N SER A 2 -9.34 7.39 -12.99
CA SER A 2 -8.28 6.50 -13.47
C SER A 2 -7.32 6.14 -12.33
N PHE A 3 -6.55 5.07 -12.50
CA PHE A 3 -5.54 4.68 -11.50
C PHE A 3 -4.49 5.79 -11.27
N LYS A 4 -4.13 6.55 -12.31
CA LYS A 4 -3.22 7.70 -12.19
C LYS A 4 -3.81 8.80 -11.31
N GLU A 5 -5.08 9.14 -11.53
CA GLU A 5 -5.78 10.13 -10.71
C GLU A 5 -5.90 9.67 -9.25
N LEU A 6 -6.16 8.37 -9.03
CA LEU A 6 -6.19 7.76 -7.69
C LEU A 6 -4.84 7.93 -6.97
N LEU A 7 -3.74 7.60 -7.64
CA LEU A 7 -2.40 7.73 -7.07
C LEU A 7 -2.05 9.19 -6.72
N ILE A 8 -2.48 10.15 -7.55
CA ILE A 8 -2.27 11.58 -7.29
C ILE A 8 -3.08 12.01 -6.06
N ALA A 9 -4.36 11.63 -5.98
CA ALA A 9 -5.22 11.95 -4.83
C ALA A 9 -4.69 11.30 -3.53
N ALA A 10 -4.19 10.07 -3.61
CA ALA A 10 -3.67 9.30 -2.48
C ALA A 10 -2.44 9.95 -1.80
N LYS A 11 -1.79 10.94 -2.42
CA LYS A 11 -0.72 11.72 -1.78
C LYS A 11 -1.20 12.57 -0.61
N THR A 12 -2.44 13.04 -0.64
CA THR A 12 -2.99 13.99 0.35
C THR A 12 -4.28 13.51 0.99
N GLU A 13 -5.08 12.70 0.29
CA GLU A 13 -6.39 12.24 0.74
C GLU A 13 -6.30 10.86 1.41
N PRO A 14 -6.59 10.74 2.72
CA PRO A 14 -6.52 9.45 3.43
C PRO A 14 -7.44 8.37 2.85
N LYS A 15 -8.60 8.76 2.32
CA LYS A 15 -9.54 7.83 1.68
C LYS A 15 -8.96 7.23 0.40
N ALA A 16 -8.37 8.07 -0.46
CA ALA A 16 -7.71 7.61 -1.68
C ALA A 16 -6.46 6.78 -1.35
N GLN A 17 -5.72 7.15 -0.29
CA GLN A 17 -4.59 6.35 0.20
C GLN A 17 -5.04 4.95 0.62
N MET A 18 -6.13 4.83 1.38
CA MET A 18 -6.69 3.54 1.80
C MET A 18 -7.13 2.71 0.58
N GLU A 19 -7.82 3.32 -0.38
CA GLU A 19 -8.24 2.65 -1.61
C GLU A 19 -7.04 2.07 -2.40
N VAL A 20 -5.93 2.79 -2.48
CA VAL A 20 -4.68 2.25 -3.07
C VAL A 20 -4.15 1.08 -2.25
N ILE A 21 -4.12 1.17 -0.93
CA ILE A 21 -3.64 0.07 -0.07
C ILE A 21 -4.52 -1.17 -0.19
N GLU A 22 -5.84 -1.02 -0.26
CA GLU A 22 -6.79 -2.11 -0.47
C GLU A 22 -6.55 -2.84 -1.80
N LEU A 23 -6.23 -2.12 -2.88
CA LEU A 23 -5.87 -2.73 -4.17
C LEU A 23 -4.61 -3.61 -4.07
N TYR A 24 -3.65 -3.22 -3.23
CA TYR A 24 -2.41 -3.98 -3.01
C TYR A 24 -2.49 -4.98 -1.85
N GLN A 25 -3.58 -5.03 -1.09
CA GLN A 25 -3.72 -5.89 0.08
C GLN A 25 -3.40 -7.36 -0.22
N PRO A 26 -3.89 -7.99 -1.32
CA PRO A 26 -3.55 -9.38 -1.62
C PRO A 26 -2.04 -9.61 -1.85
N LEU A 27 -1.35 -8.64 -2.45
CA LEU A 27 0.10 -8.70 -2.67
C LEU A 27 0.84 -8.53 -1.34
N ILE A 28 0.45 -7.55 -0.53
CA ILE A 28 1.06 -7.27 0.78
C ILE A 28 0.91 -8.50 1.67
N THR A 29 -0.28 -9.08 1.78
CA THR A 29 -0.52 -10.31 2.55
C THR A 29 0.35 -11.46 2.05
N LYS A 30 0.47 -11.65 0.73
CA LYS A 30 1.32 -12.71 0.17
C LYS A 30 2.80 -12.51 0.51
N LEU A 31 3.29 -11.27 0.47
CA LEU A 31 4.68 -10.94 0.79
C LEU A 31 4.99 -10.96 2.30
N SER A 32 3.95 -10.97 3.14
CA SER A 32 4.07 -11.03 4.59
C SER A 32 4.17 -12.47 5.12
N VAL A 33 4.17 -13.47 4.23
CA VAL A 33 4.35 -14.87 4.62
C VAL A 33 5.82 -15.23 4.55
N VAL A 34 6.41 -15.59 5.69
CA VAL A 34 7.80 -16.01 5.84
C VAL A 34 7.82 -17.41 6.42
N SER A 35 8.49 -18.35 5.75
CA SER A 35 8.55 -19.77 6.18
C SER A 35 7.16 -20.38 6.43
N ASP A 36 6.22 -20.11 5.53
CA ASP A 36 4.81 -20.54 5.59
C ASP A 36 3.98 -19.98 6.76
N GLU A 37 4.53 -19.03 7.52
CA GLU A 37 3.84 -18.33 8.61
C GLU A 37 3.58 -16.87 8.24
N PHE A 38 2.41 -16.35 8.61
CA PHE A 38 2.08 -14.94 8.44
C PHE A 38 2.79 -14.10 9.50
N ASP A 39 3.63 -13.18 9.06
CA ASP A 39 4.34 -12.22 9.89
C ASP A 39 3.57 -10.90 9.92
N GLU A 40 2.92 -10.62 11.05
CA GLU A 40 2.10 -9.42 11.25
C GLU A 40 2.95 -8.14 11.25
N ASP A 41 4.16 -8.19 11.81
CA ASP A 41 5.07 -7.04 11.85
C ASP A 41 5.54 -6.69 10.44
N LEU A 42 5.90 -7.70 9.64
CA LEU A 42 6.24 -7.53 8.24
C LEU A 42 5.07 -6.97 7.41
N TYR A 43 3.84 -7.44 7.68
CA TYR A 43 2.64 -6.90 7.04
C TYR A 43 2.46 -5.41 7.31
N GLN A 44 2.60 -5.00 8.57
CA GLN A 44 2.51 -3.59 8.96
C GLN A 44 3.64 -2.77 8.34
N ASP A 45 4.87 -3.29 8.30
CA ASP A 45 6.01 -2.63 7.67
C ASP A 45 5.83 -2.43 6.16
N LEU A 46 5.28 -3.42 5.46
CA LEU A 46 4.97 -3.33 4.04
C LEU A 46 3.88 -2.30 3.76
N ILE A 47 2.86 -2.18 4.61
CA ILE A 47 1.87 -1.09 4.53
C ILE A 47 2.57 0.26 4.69
N LEU A 48 3.41 0.43 5.71
CA LEU A 48 4.13 1.69 5.94
C LEU A 48 5.05 2.05 4.76
N ALA A 49 5.71 1.06 4.16
CA ALA A 49 6.51 1.22 2.96
C ALA A 49 5.66 1.67 1.77
N ALA A 50 4.50 1.04 1.53
CA ALA A 50 3.58 1.42 0.46
C ALA A 50 3.08 2.86 0.63
N ILE A 51 2.72 3.27 1.84
CA ILE A 51 2.32 4.65 2.16
C ILE A 51 3.46 5.64 1.86
N LYS A 52 4.69 5.31 2.25
CA LYS A 52 5.87 6.14 1.93
C LYS A 52 6.06 6.27 0.42
N CYS A 53 5.89 5.20 -0.35
CA CYS A 53 5.98 5.22 -1.81
C CYS A 53 4.91 6.11 -2.44
N ILE A 54 3.64 5.98 -2.01
CA ILE A 54 2.53 6.84 -2.46
C ILE A 54 2.84 8.33 -2.23
N LYS A 55 3.36 8.68 -1.05
CA LYS A 55 3.69 10.07 -0.75
C LYS A 55 4.84 10.61 -1.62
N ASN A 56 5.85 9.78 -1.90
CA ASN A 56 7.11 10.24 -2.49
C ASN A 56 7.29 9.99 -4.01
N PHE A 57 6.41 9.24 -4.69
CA PHE A 57 6.57 9.01 -6.13
C PHE A 57 6.49 10.32 -6.95
N LYS A 58 7.22 10.39 -8.06
CA LYS A 58 7.19 11.53 -9.00
C LYS A 58 6.21 11.25 -10.14
N ILE A 59 5.51 12.29 -10.61
CA ILE A 59 4.53 12.22 -11.71
C ILE A 59 5.23 12.44 -13.05
#